data_AF-A0A2T6IMG2-F1
#
_entry.id   AF-A0A2T6IMG2-F1
#
_cell.length_a   1.000
_cell.length_b   1.000
_cell.length_c   1.000
_cell.angle_alpha   90.00
_cell.angle_beta   90.00
_cell.angle_gamma   90.00
#
_symmetry.space_group_name_H-M   'P 1'
#
loop_
_entity.id
_entity.type
_entity.pdbx_description
1 polymer ?
#
loop_
_entity_poly.entity_id
_entity_poly.type
_entity_poly.pdbx_seq_one_letter_code
_entity_poly.pdbx_strand_id
1 'polypeptide(L)'
;MAVACVCFIGKQNEPLSLQVFNSDDDLSMQFAAYAALDIVEEKVQAQESLSSPYGPTGGAVSSLPPSSADCYLGVICPALCLNRDYLFHAYVCTTGVKILVAIEQRNHYLQHDVRNLFRRLHRLYADTICNPFLLDTIETPEFLSELDAIVEFYGKKLEGGGH
;
A
#
# COMPACT_ATOMS: atom_id res chain seq x y z
N MET A 1 -13.65 10.10 -5.29
CA MET A 1 -12.61 9.41 -6.09
C MET A 1 -12.52 7.93 -5.70
N ALA A 2 -12.07 7.04 -6.59
CA ALA A 2 -11.90 5.62 -6.26
C ALA A 2 -10.75 5.34 -5.28
N VAL A 3 -9.70 6.16 -5.27
CA VAL A 3 -8.65 6.13 -4.24
C VAL A 3 -8.96 7.24 -3.24
N ALA A 4 -8.98 6.93 -1.95
CA ALA A 4 -9.31 7.90 -0.91
C ALA A 4 -8.12 8.36 -0.11
N CYS A 5 -7.15 7.48 0.16
CA CYS A 5 -5.90 7.88 0.79
C CYS A 5 -4.73 7.02 0.33
N VAL A 6 -3.54 7.60 0.40
CA VAL A 6 -2.25 6.94 0.24
C VAL A 6 -1.40 7.30 1.46
N CYS A 7 -0.88 6.29 2.15
CA CYS A 7 -0.04 6.47 3.32
C CYS A 7 1.29 5.72 3.12
N PHE A 8 2.38 6.43 3.33
CA PHE A 8 3.73 5.90 3.38
C PHE A 8 4.17 5.83 4.83
N ILE A 9 4.55 4.62 5.27
CA ILE A 9 4.97 4.33 6.62
C ILE A 9 6.39 3.77 6.56
N GLY A 10 7.26 4.30 7.40
CA GLY A 10 8.64 3.87 7.49
C GLY A 10 8.79 2.52 8.18
N LYS A 11 10.04 2.09 8.29
CA LYS A 11 10.39 0.76 8.81
C LYS A 11 10.05 0.60 10.29
N GLN A 12 10.06 1.68 11.05
CA GLN A 12 9.82 1.73 12.50
C GLN A 12 8.36 2.13 12.82
N ASN A 13 7.44 1.98 11.86
CA ASN A 13 6.05 2.40 11.96
C ASN A 13 5.86 3.91 12.13
N GLU A 14 6.87 4.69 11.74
CA GLU A 14 6.80 6.14 11.67
C GLU A 14 6.05 6.59 10.40
N PRO A 15 5.14 7.55 10.49
CA PRO A 15 4.52 8.10 9.29
C PRO A 15 5.49 8.95 8.51
N LEU A 16 5.59 8.67 7.21
CA LEU A 16 6.41 9.45 6.28
C LEU A 16 5.56 10.44 5.50
N SER A 17 4.36 10.04 5.09
CA SER A 17 3.37 10.89 4.41
C SER A 17 2.00 10.24 4.46
N LEU A 18 0.96 11.04 4.66
CA LEU A 18 -0.43 10.61 4.54
C LEU A 18 -1.17 11.64 3.70
N GLN A 19 -1.67 11.20 2.55
CA GLN A 19 -2.35 12.05 1.59
C GLN A 19 -3.77 11.53 1.40
N VAL A 20 -4.75 12.38 1.70
CA VAL A 20 -6.16 12.07 1.62
C VAL A 20 -6.76 12.85 0.46
N PHE A 21 -7.26 12.12 -0.52
CA PHE A 21 -7.80 12.63 -1.79
C PHE A 21 -9.32 12.77 -1.77
N ASN A 22 -9.97 12.12 -0.80
CA ASN A 22 -11.37 12.37 -0.49
C ASN A 22 -11.55 12.58 1.01
N SER A 23 -12.38 13.58 1.31
CA SER A 23 -13.27 13.67 2.48
C SER A 23 -12.80 14.50 3.67
N ASP A 24 -13.83 15.09 4.29
CA ASP A 24 -13.91 15.85 5.55
C ASP A 24 -13.50 15.06 6.82
N ASP A 25 -12.77 13.95 6.67
CA ASP A 25 -12.55 12.92 7.69
C ASP A 25 -11.07 12.42 7.69
N ASP A 26 -10.14 13.34 7.44
CA ASP A 26 -8.69 13.08 7.40
C ASP A 26 -8.20 12.34 8.65
N LEU A 27 -8.63 12.78 9.83
CA LEU A 27 -8.28 12.15 11.10
C LEU A 27 -8.77 10.70 11.21
N SER A 28 -9.98 10.43 10.72
CA SER A 28 -10.58 9.09 10.73
C SER A 28 -9.77 8.14 9.83
N MET A 29 -9.37 8.61 8.65
CA MET A 29 -8.50 7.86 7.73
C MET A 29 -7.11 7.61 8.30
N GLN A 30 -6.53 8.62 8.94
CA GLN A 30 -5.25 8.51 9.61
C GLN A 30 -5.30 7.46 10.72
N PHE A 31 -6.31 7.52 11.59
CA PHE A 31 -6.49 6.52 12.66
C PHE A 31 -6.65 5.11 12.11
N ALA A 32 -7.49 4.94 11.09
CA ALA A 32 -7.75 3.64 10.48
C ALA A 32 -6.48 3.06 9.81
N ALA A 33 -5.66 3.89 9.15
CA ALA A 33 -4.40 3.46 8.55
C ALA A 33 -3.40 2.94 9.60
N TYR A 34 -3.27 3.62 10.76
CA TYR A 34 -2.37 3.15 11.82
C TYR A 34 -2.89 1.90 12.52
N ALA A 35 -4.20 1.83 12.79
CA ALA A 35 -4.80 0.62 13.36
C ALA A 35 -4.62 -0.61 12.45
N ALA A 36 -4.48 -0.39 11.13
CA ALA A 36 -4.25 -1.45 10.17
C ALA A 36 -2.80 -1.99 10.18
N LEU A 37 -1.84 -1.31 10.82
CA LEU A 37 -0.43 -1.73 10.84
C LEU A 37 -0.22 -3.06 11.57
N ASP A 38 -0.97 -3.34 12.63
CA ASP A 38 -0.89 -4.61 13.35
C ASP A 38 -1.23 -5.79 12.43
N ILE A 39 -2.25 -5.63 11.58
CA ILE A 39 -2.67 -6.63 10.58
C ILE A 39 -1.58 -6.80 9.50
N VAL A 40 -0.94 -5.71 9.09
CA VAL A 40 0.19 -5.76 8.14
C VAL A 40 1.33 -6.58 8.73
N GLU A 41 1.69 -6.35 9.99
CA GLU A 41 2.77 -7.07 10.66
C GLU A 41 2.46 -8.55 10.82
N GLU A 42 1.24 -8.90 11.23
CA GLU A 42 0.80 -10.29 11.31
C GLU A 42 0.93 -11.00 9.96
N LYS A 43 0.50 -10.36 8.86
CA LYS A 43 0.60 -10.96 7.52
C LYS A 43 2.05 -11.10 7.03
N VAL A 44 2.92 -10.14 7.32
CA VAL A 44 4.35 -10.22 6.96
C VAL A 44 5.00 -11.38 7.71
N GLN A 45 4.75 -11.51 9.01
CA GLN A 45 5.27 -12.62 9.82
C GLN A 45 4.75 -13.98 9.31
N ALA A 46 3.47 -14.05 8.92
CA ALA A 46 2.89 -15.26 8.33
C ALA A 46 3.59 -15.65 7.02
N GLN A 47 3.92 -14.69 6.14
CA GLN A 47 4.67 -14.96 4.91
C GLN A 47 6.10 -15.45 5.20
N GLU A 48 6.79 -14.85 6.18
CA GLU A 48 8.15 -15.27 6.57
C GLU A 48 8.17 -16.70 7.11
N SER A 49 7.20 -17.07 7.95
CA SER A 49 7.06 -18.42 8.51
C SER A 49 6.89 -19.51 7.44
N LEU A 50 6.28 -19.17 6.30
CA LEU A 50 6.08 -20.07 5.15
C LEU A 50 7.35 -20.21 4.29
N SER A 51 8.27 -19.25 4.35
CA SER A 51 9.47 -19.15 3.51
C SER A 51 10.76 -19.66 4.18
N SER A 52 10.69 -20.17 5.41
CA SER A 52 11.85 -20.73 6.12
C SER A 52 12.49 -21.91 5.35
N PRO A 53 13.81 -21.93 5.14
CA PRO A 53 14.54 -23.07 4.55
C PRO A 53 14.42 -24.36 5.37
N TYR A 54 14.13 -24.23 6.66
CA TYR A 54 13.72 -25.32 7.55
C TYR A 54 12.21 -25.14 7.79
N GLY A 55 11.39 -25.68 6.88
CA GLY A 55 9.93 -25.59 6.98
C GLY A 55 9.37 -26.33 8.21
N PRO A 56 8.10 -26.09 8.58
CA PRO A 56 7.39 -27.01 9.45
C PRO A 56 7.33 -28.38 8.76
N THR A 57 7.71 -29.42 9.48
CA THR A 57 7.67 -30.81 9.04
C THR A 57 6.24 -31.22 8.68
N GLY A 58 5.84 -31.08 7.42
CA GLY A 58 4.61 -31.68 6.91
C GLY A 58 3.96 -30.94 5.75
N GLY A 59 4.29 -31.35 4.51
CA GLY A 59 3.41 -31.13 3.35
C GLY A 59 4.10 -30.61 2.09
N ALA A 60 4.36 -31.52 1.14
CA ALA A 60 4.63 -31.33 -0.29
C ALA A 60 5.76 -30.35 -0.71
N VAL A 61 6.88 -30.95 -1.11
CA VAL A 61 8.01 -30.32 -1.79
C VAL A 61 7.55 -29.64 -3.09
N SER A 62 7.52 -28.31 -3.09
CA SER A 62 7.48 -27.49 -4.31
C SER A 62 8.92 -27.12 -4.67
N SER A 63 9.45 -27.73 -5.73
CA SER A 63 10.81 -27.54 -6.25
C SER A 63 10.96 -26.25 -7.07
N LEU A 64 10.58 -25.09 -6.50
CA LEU A 64 10.89 -23.78 -7.09
C LEU A 64 11.90 -23.02 -6.22
N PRO A 65 12.83 -22.25 -6.83
CA PRO A 65 13.66 -21.30 -6.09
C PRO A 65 12.76 -20.36 -5.27
N PRO A 66 13.22 -19.80 -4.13
CA PRO A 66 12.41 -18.92 -3.31
C PRO A 66 11.90 -17.78 -4.20
N SER A 67 10.63 -17.86 -4.58
CA SER A 67 9.98 -16.83 -5.37
C SER A 67 10.09 -15.57 -4.54
N SER A 68 10.75 -14.55 -5.07
CA SER A 68 10.85 -13.21 -4.46
C SER A 68 9.55 -12.91 -3.72
N ALA A 69 9.60 -12.79 -2.40
CA ALA A 69 8.42 -12.56 -1.58
C ALA A 69 7.61 -11.42 -2.19
N ASP A 70 6.37 -11.70 -2.60
CA ASP A 70 5.52 -10.74 -3.27
C ASP A 70 5.23 -9.60 -2.29
N CYS A 71 5.67 -8.38 -2.63
CA CYS A 71 5.55 -7.21 -1.76
C CYS A 71 4.09 -6.79 -1.53
N TYR A 72 3.17 -7.25 -2.37
CA TYR A 72 1.75 -6.92 -2.27
C TYR A 72 0.99 -7.91 -1.37
N LEU A 73 0.45 -7.42 -0.26
CA LEU A 73 -0.27 -8.20 0.76
C LEU A 73 -1.76 -8.37 0.48
N GLY A 74 -2.28 -7.71 -0.56
CA GLY A 74 -3.71 -7.68 -0.85
C GLY A 74 -4.50 -6.74 0.05
N VAL A 75 -5.81 -6.99 0.14
CA VAL A 75 -6.71 -6.31 1.07
C VAL A 75 -6.39 -6.75 2.50
N ILE A 76 -6.28 -5.81 3.43
CA ILE A 76 -5.99 -6.08 4.85
C ILE A 76 -7.20 -5.86 5.75
N CYS A 77 -7.90 -4.74 5.61
CA CYS A 77 -9.07 -4.41 6.42
C CYS A 77 -9.94 -3.35 5.71
N PRO A 78 -11.22 -3.22 6.10
CA PRO A 78 -12.03 -2.07 5.71
C PRO A 78 -11.54 -0.79 6.38
N ALA A 79 -11.45 0.31 5.63
CA ALA A 79 -11.34 1.65 6.18
C ALA A 79 -12.76 2.14 6.49
N LEU A 80 -13.17 1.99 7.75
CA LEU A 80 -14.51 2.33 8.23
C LEU A 80 -14.69 3.85 8.30
N CYS A 81 -15.00 4.48 7.16
CA CYS A 81 -15.39 5.89 7.08
C CYS A 81 -16.92 6.02 7.01
N LEU A 82 -17.49 7.10 7.57
CA LEU A 82 -18.94 7.25 7.70
C LEU A 82 -19.73 7.21 6.39
N ASN A 83 -19.09 7.55 5.26
CA ASN A 83 -19.80 7.86 4.02
C ASN A 83 -19.56 6.87 2.88
N ARG A 84 -18.53 6.01 2.94
CA ARG A 84 -18.16 5.07 1.88
C ARG A 84 -17.37 3.89 2.41
N ASP A 85 -17.61 2.73 1.82
CA ASP A 85 -16.86 1.50 2.08
C ASP A 85 -15.53 1.55 1.31
N TYR A 86 -14.44 1.78 2.01
CA TYR A 86 -13.09 1.69 1.48
C TYR A 86 -12.40 0.44 2.02
N LEU A 87 -11.49 -0.12 1.23
CA LEU A 87 -10.64 -1.25 1.62
C LEU A 87 -9.19 -0.78 1.64
N PHE A 88 -8.50 -1.02 2.75
CA PHE A 88 -7.06 -0.85 2.80
C PHE A 88 -6.38 -2.00 2.07
N HIS A 89 -5.55 -1.63 1.12
CA HIS A 89 -4.58 -2.50 0.48
C HIS A 89 -3.20 -2.18 1.03
N ALA A 90 -2.38 -3.20 1.20
CA ALA A 90 -1.02 -3.05 1.72
C ALA A 90 0.05 -3.56 0.77
N TYR A 91 1.17 -2.85 0.76
CA TYR A 91 2.37 -3.21 0.05
C TYR A 91 3.59 -2.97 0.94
N VAL A 92 4.35 -4.01 1.24
CA VAL A 92 5.53 -3.95 2.10
C VAL A 92 6.77 -4.19 1.25
N CYS A 93 7.65 -3.20 1.23
CA CYS A 93 8.91 -3.24 0.51
C CYS A 93 9.91 -4.10 1.27
N THR A 94 10.88 -4.66 0.56
CA THR A 94 11.98 -5.43 1.18
C THR A 94 12.84 -4.60 2.14
N THR A 95 12.84 -3.27 2.00
CA THR A 95 13.48 -2.32 2.91
C THR A 95 12.73 -2.14 4.24
N GLY A 96 11.50 -2.66 4.35
CA GLY A 96 10.61 -2.51 5.50
C GLY A 96 9.64 -1.32 5.40
N VAL A 97 9.74 -0.50 4.35
CA VAL A 97 8.78 0.59 4.09
C VAL A 97 7.43 0.00 3.70
N LYS A 98 6.35 0.49 4.32
CA LYS A 98 4.98 0.02 4.11
C LYS A 98 4.20 1.11 3.38
N ILE A 99 3.45 0.72 2.36
CA ILE A 99 2.56 1.60 1.60
C ILE A 99 1.14 1.07 1.80
N LEU A 100 0.26 1.92 2.33
CA LEU A 100 -1.16 1.64 2.50
C LEU A 100 -1.96 2.52 1.53
N VAL A 101 -2.94 1.92 0.87
CA VAL A 101 -3.86 2.67 -0.02
C VAL A 101 -5.28 2.27 0.29
N ALA A 102 -6.14 3.24 0.59
CA ALA A 102 -7.58 3.02 0.72
C ALA A 102 -8.25 3.16 -0.65
N ILE A 103 -8.84 2.08 -1.13
CA ILE A 103 -9.52 2.00 -2.42
C ILE A 103 -10.99 1.70 -2.18
N GLU A 104 -11.89 2.39 -2.89
CA GLU A 104 -13.33 2.20 -2.76
C GLU A 104 -13.72 0.76 -3.12
N GLN A 105 -14.53 0.13 -2.27
CA GLN A 105 -15.01 -1.22 -2.50
C GLN A 105 -15.98 -1.23 -3.69
N ARG A 106 -15.46 -1.62 -4.86
CA ARG A 106 -16.26 -1.86 -6.07
C ARG A 106 -16.08 -3.30 -6.56
N ASN A 107 -17.10 -3.87 -7.19
CA ASN A 107 -17.14 -5.29 -7.58
C ASN A 107 -16.13 -5.70 -8.68
N HIS A 108 -15.52 -4.75 -9.42
CA HIS A 108 -14.77 -5.05 -10.65
C HIS A 108 -13.48 -4.23 -10.84
N TYR A 109 -12.60 -4.14 -9.83
CA TYR A 109 -11.22 -3.69 -10.08
C TYR A 109 -10.26 -4.86 -10.31
N LEU A 110 -9.32 -4.68 -11.22
CA LEU A 110 -8.36 -5.71 -11.61
C LEU A 110 -7.17 -5.69 -10.63
N GLN A 111 -6.86 -6.84 -10.00
CA GLN A 111 -5.74 -6.91 -9.05
C GLN A 111 -4.39 -6.46 -9.65
N HIS A 112 -4.19 -6.67 -10.95
CA HIS A 112 -2.96 -6.23 -11.62
C HIS A 112 -2.82 -4.70 -11.65
N ASP A 113 -3.92 -3.95 -11.72
CA ASP A 113 -3.91 -2.49 -11.70
C ASP A 113 -3.56 -1.94 -10.33
N VAL A 114 -4.11 -2.54 -9.28
CA VAL A 114 -3.72 -2.21 -7.90
C VAL A 114 -2.23 -2.50 -7.68
N ARG A 115 -1.73 -3.65 -8.15
CA ARG A 115 -0.30 -3.98 -8.10
C ARG A 115 0.56 -2.99 -8.90
N ASN A 116 0.09 -2.52 -10.05
CA ASN A 116 0.78 -1.50 -10.86
C ASN A 116 0.81 -0.15 -10.15
N LEU A 117 -0.28 0.24 -9.48
CA LEU A 117 -0.37 1.44 -8.64
C LEU A 117 0.69 1.39 -7.55
N PHE A 118 0.74 0.32 -6.74
CA PHE A 118 1.75 0.18 -5.70
C PHE A 118 3.18 0.21 -6.22
N ARG A 119 3.46 -0.47 -7.35
CA ARG A 119 4.78 -0.40 -7.98
C ARG A 119 5.16 1.02 -8.41
N ARG A 120 4.20 1.82 -8.87
CA ARG A 120 4.43 3.22 -9.26
C ARG A 120 4.64 4.11 -8.04
N LEU A 121 3.85 3.91 -6.97
CA LEU A 121 4.02 4.61 -5.69
C LEU A 121 5.38 4.31 -5.04
N HIS A 122 5.81 3.05 -5.06
CA HIS A 122 7.11 2.66 -4.55
C HIS A 122 8.26 3.29 -5.36
N ARG A 123 8.14 3.38 -6.68
CA ARG A 123 9.11 4.09 -7.52
C ARG A 123 9.18 5.58 -7.19
N LEU A 124 8.03 6.25 -7.08
CA LEU A 124 7.96 7.65 -6.67
C LEU A 124 8.66 7.89 -5.32
N TYR A 125 8.38 7.03 -4.33
CA TYR A 125 9.06 7.08 -3.04
C TYR A 125 10.57 6.88 -3.18
N ALA A 126 10.99 5.85 -3.91
CA ALA A 126 12.40 5.53 -4.13
C ALA A 126 13.16 6.68 -4.80
N ASP A 127 12.58 7.28 -5.84
CA ASP A 127 13.18 8.41 -6.56
C ASP A 127 13.32 9.64 -5.65
N THR A 128 12.32 9.87 -4.78
CA THR A 128 12.34 10.98 -3.81
C THR A 128 13.43 10.81 -2.76
N ILE A 129 13.56 9.62 -2.16
CA ILE A 129 14.60 9.36 -1.14
C ILE A 129 16.01 9.25 -1.72
N CYS A 130 16.12 8.95 -3.03
CA CYS A 130 17.41 8.96 -3.73
C CYS A 130 17.90 10.38 -4.04
N ASN A 131 17.12 11.42 -3.73
CA ASN A 131 17.57 12.79 -3.87
C ASN A 131 18.58 13.14 -2.76
N PRO A 132 19.85 13.46 -3.08
CA PRO A 132 20.87 13.78 -2.09
C PRO A 132 20.61 15.10 -1.34
N PHE A 133 19.65 15.91 -1.80
CA PHE A 133 19.24 17.16 -1.17
C PHE A 133 17.93 17.05 -0.39
N LEU A 134 17.41 15.83 -0.20
CA LEU A 134 16.25 15.60 0.65
C LEU A 134 16.65 15.86 2.12
N LEU A 135 15.96 16.80 2.77
CA LEU A 135 16.28 17.23 4.14
C LEU A 135 15.49 16.43 5.18
N ASP A 136 14.21 16.75 5.35
CA ASP A 136 13.44 16.27 6.51
C ASP A 136 12.18 15.47 6.13
N THR A 137 11.50 15.80 5.03
CA THR A 137 10.22 15.17 4.66
C THR A 137 10.17 14.76 3.20
N ILE A 138 9.50 13.64 2.90
CA ILE A 138 9.27 13.18 1.52
C ILE A 138 8.22 14.01 0.79
N GLU A 139 7.44 14.83 1.52
CA GLU A 139 6.37 15.68 1.02
C GLU A 139 6.88 16.94 0.31
N THR A 140 7.74 16.74 -0.68
CA THR A 140 8.17 17.80 -1.58
C THR A 140 7.04 18.19 -2.54
N PRO A 141 6.99 19.43 -3.05
CA PRO A 141 5.95 19.82 -4.00
C PRO A 141 5.96 18.97 -5.28
N GLU A 142 7.14 18.55 -5.73
CA GLU A 142 7.28 17.63 -6.87
C GLU A 142 6.65 16.27 -6.55
N PHE A 143 6.99 15.69 -5.40
CA PHE A 143 6.41 14.42 -4.94
C PHE A 143 4.89 14.47 -4.85
N LEU A 144 4.33 15.51 -4.22
CA LEU A 144 2.88 15.66 -4.07
C LEU A 144 2.19 15.80 -5.43
N SER A 145 2.76 16.61 -6.34
CA SER A 145 2.20 16.77 -7.68
C SER A 145 2.21 15.48 -8.51
N GLU A 146 3.26 14.68 -8.39
CA GLU A 146 3.35 13.40 -9.09
C GLU A 146 2.45 12.34 -8.43
N LEU A 147 2.32 12.36 -7.11
CA LEU A 147 1.40 11.52 -6.36
C LEU A 147 -0.05 11.79 -6.79
N ASP A 148 -0.46 13.06 -6.85
CA ASP A 148 -1.78 13.48 -7.34
C ASP A 148 -2.03 12.94 -8.75
N ALA A 149 -1.06 13.10 -9.66
CA ALA A 149 -1.17 12.61 -11.03
C ALA A 149 -1.29 11.08 -11.13
N ILE A 150 -0.56 10.34 -10.28
CA ILE A 150 -0.67 8.88 -10.17
C ILE A 150 -2.07 8.50 -9.69
N VAL A 151 -2.54 9.14 -8.62
CA VAL A 151 -3.83 8.85 -8.00
C VAL A 151 -4.98 9.18 -8.94
N GLU A 152 -4.91 10.29 -9.68
CA GLU A 152 -5.93 10.65 -10.67
C GLU A 152 -5.97 9.65 -11.84
N PHE A 153 -4.81 9.22 -12.34
CA PHE A 153 -4.71 8.24 -13.41
C PHE A 153 -5.31 6.88 -13.00
N TYR A 154 -4.89 6.36 -11.84
CA TYR A 154 -5.41 5.07 -11.35
C TYR A 154 -6.84 5.19 -10.84
N GLY A 155 -7.24 6.35 -10.29
CA GLY A 155 -8.62 6.65 -9.94
C GLY A 155 -9.54 6.44 -11.15
N LYS A 156 -9.29 7.15 -12.26
CA LYS A 156 -10.05 6.98 -13.51
C LYS A 156 -10.05 5.53 -14.01
N LYS A 157 -8.91 4.84 -13.94
CA LYS A 157 -8.78 3.45 -14.40
C LYS A 157 -9.60 2.47 -13.55
N LEU A 158 -9.60 2.66 -12.23
CA LEU A 158 -10.37 1.85 -11.28
C LEU A 158 -11.87 2.16 -11.36
N GLU A 159 -12.24 3.38 -11.75
CA GLU A 159 -13.64 3.74 -11.99
C GLU A 159 -14.20 3.21 -13.32
N GLY A 160 -13.36 3.10 -14.35
CA GLY A 160 -13.75 2.73 -15.73
C GLY A 160 -13.83 1.23 -16.03
N GLY A 161 -13.66 0.34 -15.04
CA GLY A 161 -13.67 -1.12 -15.22
C GLY A 161 -15.03 -1.76 -15.55
N GLY A 162 -16.06 -0.97 -15.80
CA GLY A 162 -17.38 -1.43 -16.25
C GLY A 162 -17.57 -1.20 -17.74
N HIS A 163 -16.98 -2.07 -18.57
CA HIS A 163 -17.40 -2.27 -19.96
C HIS A 163 -17.48 -3.76 -20.26
#